data_AF-A0A0W8D0N3-F1
#
_entry.id   AF-A0A0W8D0N3-F1
#
_cell.length_a   1.000
_cell.length_b   1.000
_cell.length_c   1.000
_cell.angle_alpha   90.00
_cell.angle_beta   90.00
_cell.angle_gamma   90.00
#
_symmetry.space_group_name_H-M   'P 1'
#
loop_
_entity.id
_entity.type
_entity.pdbx_description
1 polymer ?
#
loop_
_entity_poly.entity_id
_entity_poly.type
_entity_poly.pdbx_seq_one_letter_code
_entity_poly.pdbx_strand_id
1 'polypeptide(L)'
;MIGSVCRIVCSQSDICYIGSTFKLLEQRMNGHRSQFKRWDEGKTNVAIAIYPYFQKYGPYEFKITLIKQYEVVDRSQLFAYEALWINKFMKTCANKGLSISPLKKQKQRETVKRFWEANKEALNGKCKQYNEIRKDRFVEKVTYECGGRYQYRGRTYHFKSKSTSIGLKLSMKLKLQFF
;
A
#
# COMPACT_ATOMS: atom_id res chain seq x y z
N MET A 1 9.98 -15.28 -7.09
CA MET A 1 10.70 -14.67 -5.94
C MET A 1 10.49 -15.55 -4.72
N ILE A 2 11.47 -15.69 -3.82
CA ILE A 2 11.28 -16.49 -2.59
C ILE A 2 10.84 -15.57 -1.46
N GLY A 3 9.63 -15.80 -0.95
CA GLY A 3 9.07 -15.12 0.22
C GLY A 3 9.11 -16.02 1.45
N SER A 4 9.34 -15.43 2.62
CA SER A 4 9.34 -16.14 3.90
C SER A 4 8.15 -15.73 4.75
N VAL A 5 7.43 -16.70 5.30
CA VAL A 5 6.49 -16.48 6.41
C VAL A 5 7.20 -16.84 7.71
N CYS A 6 7.14 -15.93 8.68
CA CYS A 6 7.85 -16.03 9.95
C CYS A 6 6.92 -15.80 11.14
N ARG A 7 7.33 -16.32 12.29
CA ARG A 7 6.67 -16.18 13.58
C ARG A 7 7.59 -15.47 14.55
N ILE A 8 7.08 -14.46 15.24
CA ILE A 8 7.74 -13.83 16.39
C ILE A 8 7.05 -14.39 17.63
N VAL A 9 7.81 -15.03 18.52
CA VAL A 9 7.31 -15.64 19.77
C VAL A 9 7.93 -14.96 20.98
N CYS A 10 7.16 -14.82 22.05
CA CYS A 10 7.65 -14.37 23.35
C CYS A 10 8.24 -15.55 24.13
N SER A 11 9.34 -15.35 24.85
CA SER A 11 9.90 -16.34 25.81
C SER A 11 9.02 -16.51 27.05
N GLN A 12 8.30 -15.45 27.45
CA GLN A 12 7.58 -15.36 28.72
C GLN A 12 6.06 -15.58 28.58
N SER A 13 5.55 -15.79 27.37
CA SER A 13 4.11 -15.98 27.12
C SER A 13 3.85 -16.74 25.83
N ASP A 14 2.66 -17.32 25.69
CA ASP A 14 2.24 -18.02 24.46
C ASP A 14 1.91 -17.09 23.29
N ILE A 15 2.03 -15.77 23.47
CA ILE A 15 1.71 -14.78 22.45
C ILE A 15 2.67 -14.94 21.28
N CYS A 16 2.12 -14.90 20.06
CA CYS A 16 2.92 -14.84 18.85
C CYS A 16 2.41 -13.80 17.86
N TYR A 17 3.28 -13.39 16.95
CA TYR A 17 2.94 -12.52 15.84
C TYR A 17 3.40 -13.20 14.56
N ILE A 18 2.55 -13.20 13.54
CA ILE A 18 2.86 -13.78 12.23
C ILE A 18 3.09 -12.63 11.26
N GLY A 19 4.12 -12.76 10.44
CA GLY A 19 4.42 -11.79 9.39
C GLY A 19 5.07 -12.46 8.20
N SER A 20 5.12 -11.74 7.08
CA SER A 20 5.87 -12.16 5.91
C SER A 20 6.94 -11.15 5.50
N THR A 21 7.97 -11.64 4.82
CA THR A 21 9.11 -10.82 4.37
C THR A 21 9.83 -11.44 3.17
N PHE A 22 10.41 -10.58 2.33
CA PHE A 22 11.41 -10.96 1.32
C PHE A 22 12.85 -10.71 1.79
N LYS A 23 13.02 -10.09 2.96
CA LYS A 23 14.31 -9.83 3.61
C LYS A 23 14.69 -11.00 4.53
N LEU A 24 15.96 -11.04 4.94
CA LEU A 24 16.42 -11.94 6.00
C LEU A 24 15.64 -11.71 7.30
N LEU A 25 15.46 -12.78 8.08
CA LEU A 25 14.68 -12.72 9.32
C LEU A 25 15.29 -11.77 10.36
N GLU A 26 16.62 -11.74 10.46
CA GLU A 26 17.34 -10.82 11.34
C GLU A 26 17.05 -9.36 10.98
N GLN A 27 17.16 -9.01 9.69
CA GLN A 27 16.83 -7.67 9.21
C GLN A 27 15.37 -7.30 9.48
N ARG A 28 14.45 -8.27 9.36
CA ARG A 28 13.04 -8.06 9.69
C ARG A 28 12.82 -7.80 11.18
N MET A 29 13.48 -8.56 12.05
CA MET A 29 13.41 -8.37 13.51
C MET A 29 14.03 -7.04 13.94
N ASN A 30 15.19 -6.68 13.38
CA ASN A 30 15.81 -5.37 13.60
C ASN A 30 14.87 -4.24 13.17
N GLY A 31 14.20 -4.39 12.02
CA GLY A 31 13.17 -3.47 11.57
C GLY A 31 12.02 -3.30 12.59
N HIS A 32 11.49 -4.40 13.12
CA HIS A 32 10.45 -4.35 14.16
C HIS A 32 10.93 -3.63 15.43
N ARG A 33 12.16 -3.90 15.90
CA ARG A 33 12.75 -3.26 17.08
C ARG A 33 12.98 -1.75 16.87
N SER A 34 13.55 -1.35 15.74
CA SER A 34 13.78 0.07 15.43
C SER A 34 12.47 0.85 15.29
N GLN A 35 11.45 0.25 14.65
CA GLN A 35 10.15 0.89 14.52
C GLN A 35 9.43 0.98 15.87
N PHE A 36 9.52 -0.06 16.72
CA PHE A 36 9.02 -0.01 18.09
C PHE A 36 9.66 1.13 18.88
N LYS A 37 10.99 1.27 18.85
CA LYS A 37 11.69 2.38 19.51
C LYS A 37 11.16 3.75 19.05
N ARG A 38 10.94 3.94 17.75
CA ARG A 38 10.36 5.19 17.24
C ARG A 38 8.92 5.42 17.71
N TRP A 39 8.12 4.36 17.82
CA TRP A 39 6.75 4.44 18.29
C TRP A 39 6.70 4.76 19.79
N ASP A 40 7.54 4.10 20.59
CA ASP A 40 7.68 4.30 22.04
C ASP A 40 8.19 5.72 22.37
N GLU A 41 9.10 6.26 21.56
CA GLU A 41 9.57 7.66 21.64
C GLU A 41 8.55 8.68 21.10
N GLY A 42 7.36 8.27 20.66
CA GLY A 42 6.34 9.17 20.09
C GLY A 42 6.68 9.77 18.72
N LYS A 43 7.73 9.29 18.04
CA LYS A 43 8.15 9.74 16.69
C LYS A 43 7.26 9.20 15.57
N THR A 44 6.35 8.28 15.89
CA THR A 44 5.34 7.77 14.96
C THR A 44 4.11 7.31 15.74
N ASN A 45 2.92 7.53 15.17
CA ASN A 45 1.66 7.09 15.75
C ASN A 45 1.21 5.72 15.21
N VAL A 46 2.00 5.09 14.33
CA VAL A 46 1.64 3.82 13.70
C VAL A 46 2.09 2.67 14.59
N ALA A 47 1.18 2.19 15.43
CA ALA A 47 1.38 0.97 16.19
C ALA A 47 1.07 -0.26 15.33
N ILE A 48 1.88 -1.32 15.47
CA ILE A 48 1.52 -2.65 14.98
C ILE A 48 1.10 -3.54 16.16
N ALA A 49 0.42 -4.64 15.86
CA ALA A 49 -0.19 -5.51 16.86
C ALA A 49 0.77 -6.05 17.94
N ILE A 50 2.09 -6.17 17.65
CA ILE A 50 3.07 -6.69 18.62
C ILE A 50 3.63 -5.63 19.58
N TYR A 51 3.49 -4.32 19.29
CA TYR A 51 4.12 -3.27 20.10
C TYR A 51 3.65 -3.20 21.55
N PRO A 52 2.35 -3.33 21.87
CA PRO A 52 1.92 -3.38 23.26
C PRO A 52 2.60 -4.51 24.06
N TYR A 53 2.92 -5.61 23.38
CA TYR A 53 3.60 -6.75 24.00
C TYR A 53 5.13 -6.53 24.11
N PHE A 54 5.73 -5.82 23.15
CA PHE A 54 7.13 -5.38 23.28
C PHE A 54 7.29 -4.41 24.46
N GLN A 55 6.32 -3.52 24.69
CA GLN A 55 6.33 -2.63 25.84
C GLN A 55 6.16 -3.41 27.15
N LYS A 56 5.27 -4.41 27.18
CA LYS A 56 5.00 -5.21 28.38
C LYS A 56 6.15 -6.14 28.79
N TYR A 57 6.74 -6.87 27.83
CA TYR A 57 7.72 -7.92 28.11
C TYR A 57 9.16 -7.52 27.74
N GLY A 58 9.34 -6.45 26.97
CA GLY A 58 10.62 -6.07 26.39
C GLY A 58 10.83 -6.65 24.99
N PRO A 59 11.36 -5.87 24.03
CA PRO A 59 11.51 -6.30 22.62
C PRO A 59 12.60 -7.37 22.39
N TYR A 60 13.42 -7.65 23.40
CA TYR A 60 14.47 -8.68 23.36
C TYR A 60 14.01 -10.04 23.87
N GLU A 61 12.89 -10.09 24.60
CA GLU A 61 12.19 -11.34 24.99
C GLU A 61 11.44 -11.99 23.82
N PHE A 62 11.60 -11.46 22.61
CA PHE A 62 10.97 -11.97 21.40
C PHE A 62 12.01 -12.53 20.43
N LYS A 63 11.74 -13.74 19.93
CA LYS A 63 12.54 -14.42 18.90
C LYS A 63 11.74 -14.58 17.61
N ILE A 64 12.36 -14.26 16.48
CA ILE A 64 11.81 -14.56 15.16
C ILE A 64 12.24 -15.95 14.70
N THR A 65 11.32 -16.74 14.18
CA THR A 65 11.56 -18.07 13.62
C THR A 65 10.93 -18.19 12.24
N LEU A 66 11.60 -18.93 11.34
CA LEU A 66 11.07 -19.24 10.02
C LEU A 66 9.96 -20.28 10.16
N ILE A 67 8.80 -20.03 9.54
CA ILE A 67 7.75 -21.04 9.44
C ILE A 67 7.89 -21.81 8.13
N LYS A 68 7.84 -21.09 7.01
CA LYS A 68 7.91 -21.68 5.68
C LYS A 68 8.33 -20.65 4.63
N GLN A 69 9.06 -21.12 3.63
CA GLN A 69 9.37 -20.37 2.42
C GLN A 69 8.44 -20.78 1.28
N TYR A 70 8.11 -19.81 0.43
CA TYR A 70 7.26 -20.00 -0.73
C TYR A 70 7.89 -19.33 -1.94
N GLU A 71 7.91 -20.04 -3.06
CA GLU A 71 8.09 -19.39 -4.34
C GLU A 71 6.78 -18.68 -4.72
N VAL A 72 6.87 -17.37 -4.90
CA VAL A 72 5.73 -16.51 -5.18
C VAL A 72 5.98 -15.62 -6.39
N VAL A 73 4.90 -15.32 -7.11
CA VAL A 73 4.90 -14.38 -8.24
C VAL A 73 4.95 -12.94 -7.73
N ASP A 74 4.19 -12.64 -6.68
CA ASP A 74 4.08 -11.29 -6.11
C ASP A 74 3.93 -11.28 -4.57
N ARG A 75 3.86 -10.07 -4.01
CA ARG A 75 3.64 -9.86 -2.57
C ARG A 75 2.23 -10.25 -2.14
N SER A 76 1.24 -10.14 -3.01
CA SER A 76 -0.17 -10.48 -2.73
C SER A 76 -0.31 -11.97 -2.39
N GLN A 77 0.36 -12.83 -3.15
CA GLN A 77 0.38 -14.26 -2.90
C GLN A 77 1.07 -14.60 -1.56
N LEU A 78 2.17 -13.90 -1.23
CA LEU A 78 2.84 -14.09 0.05
C LEU A 78 1.95 -13.69 1.24
N PHE A 79 1.18 -12.60 1.10
CA PHE A 79 0.19 -12.20 2.10
C PHE A 79 -0.96 -13.20 2.25
N ALA A 80 -1.36 -13.88 1.16
CA ALA A 80 -2.33 -14.96 1.24
C ALA A 80 -1.82 -16.09 2.15
N TYR A 81 -0.57 -16.51 1.98
CA TYR A 81 0.06 -17.50 2.86
C TYR A 81 0.19 -17.01 4.30
N GLU A 82 0.64 -15.77 4.52
CA GLU A 82 0.74 -15.17 5.85
C GLU A 82 -0.57 -15.29 6.63
N ALA A 83 -1.69 -14.95 6.00
CA ALA A 83 -2.97 -14.99 6.69
C ALA A 83 -3.55 -16.40 6.86
N LEU A 84 -3.19 -17.37 6.02
CA LEU A 84 -3.45 -18.79 6.33
C LEU A 84 -2.74 -19.20 7.63
N TRP A 85 -1.50 -18.75 7.84
CA TRP A 85 -0.77 -18.99 9.08
C TRP A 85 -1.35 -18.23 10.27
N ILE A 86 -1.79 -16.98 10.09
CA ILE A 86 -2.53 -16.23 11.14
C ILE A 86 -3.78 -17.00 11.56
N ASN A 87 -4.57 -17.51 10.61
CA ASN A 87 -5.76 -18.31 10.91
C ASN A 87 -5.41 -19.61 11.66
N LYS A 88 -4.30 -20.26 11.29
CA LYS A 88 -3.82 -21.47 11.99
C LYS A 88 -3.42 -21.20 13.45
N PHE A 89 -2.89 -20.02 13.75
CA PHE A 89 -2.47 -19.61 15.10
C PHE A 89 -3.46 -18.65 15.78
N MET A 90 -4.72 -18.57 15.33
CA MET A 90 -5.66 -17.52 15.73
C MET A 90 -5.88 -17.38 17.24
N LYS A 91 -5.74 -18.47 18.01
CA LYS A 91 -5.91 -18.46 19.47
C LYS A 91 -4.81 -17.69 20.20
N THR A 92 -3.58 -17.73 19.69
CA THR A 92 -2.38 -17.16 20.34
C THR A 92 -1.75 -16.00 19.55
N CYS A 93 -2.21 -15.77 18.32
CA CYS A 93 -1.66 -14.76 17.43
C CYS A 93 -2.21 -13.36 17.72
N ALA A 94 -1.30 -12.40 17.93
CA ALA A 94 -1.58 -11.00 18.18
C ALA A 94 -2.18 -10.28 16.96
N ASN A 95 -1.98 -10.78 15.72
CA ASN A 95 -2.53 -10.21 14.49
C ASN A 95 -4.07 -10.32 14.45
N LYS A 96 -4.77 -9.47 15.19
CA LYS A 96 -6.24 -9.38 15.19
C LYS A 96 -6.68 -8.49 14.02
N GLY A 97 -7.00 -9.10 12.88
CA GLY A 97 -7.61 -8.33 11.77
C GLY A 97 -7.42 -8.88 10.35
N LEU A 98 -6.43 -9.75 10.12
CA LEU A 98 -6.12 -10.28 8.78
C LEU A 98 -6.93 -11.53 8.43
N SER A 99 -8.20 -11.53 8.77
CA SER A 99 -9.12 -12.56 8.31
C SER A 99 -9.32 -12.38 6.79
N ILE A 100 -8.65 -13.21 5.96
CA ILE A 100 -9.03 -13.40 4.55
C ILE A 100 -10.34 -14.20 4.48
N SER A 101 -11.35 -13.82 5.27
CA SER A 101 -12.67 -14.37 5.09
C SER A 101 -13.22 -13.73 3.81
N PRO A 102 -13.44 -14.50 2.72
CA PRO A 102 -14.08 -13.95 1.52
C PRO A 102 -15.42 -13.30 1.86
N LEU A 103 -16.09 -13.83 2.90
CA LEU A 103 -17.36 -13.30 3.44
C LEU A 103 -17.21 -11.87 3.99
N LYS A 104 -16.10 -11.52 4.63
CA LYS A 104 -15.86 -10.13 5.10
C LYS A 104 -15.74 -9.17 3.92
N LYS A 105 -15.01 -9.57 2.88
CA LYS A 105 -14.83 -8.76 1.66
C LYS A 105 -16.16 -8.59 0.92
N GLN A 106 -16.96 -9.65 0.85
CA GLN A 106 -18.30 -9.59 0.27
C GLN A 106 -19.23 -8.66 1.06
N LYS A 107 -19.30 -8.82 2.39
CA LYS A 107 -20.07 -7.92 3.27
C LYS A 107 -19.65 -6.46 3.10
N GLN A 108 -18.34 -6.18 3.03
CA GLN A 108 -17.84 -4.83 2.80
C GLN A 108 -18.29 -4.27 1.45
N ARG A 109 -18.22 -5.07 0.37
CA ARG A 109 -18.72 -4.67 -0.96
C ARG A 109 -20.21 -4.37 -0.93
N GLU A 110 -21.00 -5.20 -0.26
CA GLU A 110 -22.45 -5.00 -0.10
C GLU A 110 -22.77 -3.74 0.69
N THR A 111 -22.06 -3.48 1.79
CA THR A 111 -22.23 -2.26 2.59
C THR A 111 -21.87 -1.00 1.78
N VAL A 112 -20.75 -1.02 1.05
CA VAL A 112 -20.34 0.10 0.19
C VAL A 112 -21.36 0.32 -0.93
N LYS A 113 -21.88 -0.76 -1.53
CA LYS A 113 -22.92 -0.70 -2.55
C LYS A 113 -24.19 -0.04 -2.00
N ARG A 114 -24.69 -0.50 -0.84
CA ARG A 114 -25.88 0.08 -0.18
C ARG A 114 -25.68 1.55 0.17
N PHE A 115 -24.50 1.92 0.70
CA PHE A 115 -24.19 3.31 1.00
C PHE A 115 -24.22 4.18 -0.26
N TRP A 116 -23.60 3.72 -1.35
CA TRP A 116 -23.60 4.44 -2.61
C TRP A 116 -25.01 4.59 -3.17
N GLU A 117 -25.81 3.53 -3.16
CA GLU A 117 -27.21 3.56 -3.61
C GLU A 117 -28.04 4.56 -2.80
N ALA A 118 -27.94 4.51 -1.47
CA ALA A 118 -28.68 5.41 -0.57
C ALA A 118 -28.25 6.89 -0.70
N ASN A 119 -27.00 7.17 -1.09
CA ASN A 119 -26.46 8.52 -1.16
C ASN A 119 -26.24 9.01 -2.60
N LYS A 120 -26.68 8.25 -3.60
CA LYS A 120 -26.37 8.49 -5.01
C LYS A 120 -26.79 9.89 -5.47
N GLU A 121 -27.98 10.33 -5.09
CA GLU A 121 -28.51 11.63 -5.49
C GLU A 121 -27.75 12.79 -4.84
N ALA A 122 -27.47 12.69 -3.53
CA ALA A 122 -26.69 13.69 -2.81
C ALA A 122 -25.26 13.81 -3.37
N LEU A 123 -24.61 12.67 -3.66
CA LEU A 123 -23.29 12.63 -4.28
C LEU A 123 -23.31 13.23 -5.69
N ASN A 124 -24.31 12.88 -6.50
CA ASN A 124 -24.49 13.43 -7.84
C ASN A 124 -24.75 14.94 -7.80
N GLY A 125 -25.56 15.42 -6.85
CA GLY A 125 -25.81 16.84 -6.63
C GLY A 125 -24.52 17.60 -6.30
N LYS A 126 -23.72 17.10 -5.35
CA LYS A 126 -22.41 17.65 -5.02
C LYS A 126 -21.47 17.68 -6.23
N CYS A 127 -21.44 16.60 -7.02
CA CYS A 127 -20.66 16.56 -8.26
C CYS A 127 -21.14 17.58 -9.30
N LYS A 128 -22.45 17.76 -9.48
CA LYS A 128 -23.02 18.77 -10.38
C LYS A 128 -22.62 20.18 -9.94
N GLN A 129 -22.86 20.52 -8.67
CA GLN A 129 -22.51 21.82 -8.11
C GLN A 129 -21.00 22.12 -8.25
N TYR A 130 -20.15 21.13 -7.96
CA TYR A 130 -18.71 21.26 -8.14
C TYR A 130 -18.32 21.53 -9.61
N ASN A 131 -18.96 20.83 -10.56
CA ASN A 131 -18.73 21.00 -11.98
C ASN A 131 -19.22 22.37 -12.49
N GLU A 132 -20.34 22.87 -11.97
CA GLU A 132 -20.88 24.21 -12.28
C GLU A 132 -19.93 25.31 -11.81
N ILE A 133 -19.49 25.27 -10.55
CA ILE A 133 -18.53 26.24 -10.00
C ILE A 133 -17.22 26.26 -10.80
N ARG A 134 -16.80 25.11 -11.33
CA ARG A 134 -15.55 24.99 -12.10
C ARG A 134 -15.73 25.09 -13.62
N LYS A 135 -16.94 25.33 -14.11
CA LYS A 135 -17.26 25.33 -15.54
C LYS A 135 -16.36 26.31 -16.31
N ASP A 136 -16.15 27.50 -15.76
CA ASP A 136 -15.37 28.56 -16.40
C ASP A 136 -13.87 28.26 -16.44
N ARG A 137 -13.35 27.60 -15.40
CA ARG A 137 -11.94 27.19 -15.30
C ARG A 137 -11.52 26.19 -16.38
N PHE A 138 -12.47 25.48 -16.98
CA PHE A 138 -12.20 24.49 -18.03
C PHE A 138 -12.24 25.08 -19.44
N VAL A 139 -12.88 26.24 -19.62
CA VAL A 139 -12.98 26.92 -20.91
C VAL A 139 -11.74 27.76 -21.19
N GLU A 140 -11.09 28.26 -20.14
CA GLU A 140 -9.89 29.08 -20.23
C GLU A 140 -8.77 28.34 -20.99
N LYS A 141 -8.37 28.90 -22.13
CA LYS A 141 -7.24 28.42 -22.92
C LYS A 141 -5.97 29.05 -22.36
N VAL A 142 -5.07 28.21 -21.85
CA VAL A 142 -3.76 28.68 -21.40
C VAL A 142 -2.83 28.71 -22.61
N THR A 143 -2.18 29.85 -22.81
CA THR A 143 -1.10 29.98 -23.80
C THR A 143 0.19 29.50 -23.17
N TYR A 144 0.86 28.55 -23.80
CA TYR A 144 2.14 28.01 -23.33
C TYR A 144 3.31 28.61 -24.10
N GLU A 145 4.52 28.55 -23.54
CA GLU A 145 5.79 29.03 -24.15
C GLU A 145 6.03 28.51 -25.57
N CYS A 146 5.45 27.36 -25.91
CA CYS A 146 5.52 26.80 -27.25
C CYS A 146 4.56 27.42 -28.28
N GLY A 147 3.86 28.50 -27.94
CA GLY A 147 2.88 29.19 -28.79
C GLY A 147 1.53 28.50 -28.92
N GLY A 148 1.38 27.26 -28.46
CA GLY A 148 0.11 26.53 -28.50
C GLY A 148 -0.89 27.01 -27.44
N ARG A 149 -2.18 27.12 -27.83
CA ARG A 149 -3.30 27.43 -26.93
C ARG A 149 -4.10 26.15 -26.66
N TYR A 150 -4.05 25.67 -25.42
CA TYR A 150 -4.73 24.43 -25.03
C TYR A 150 -5.72 24.68 -23.91
N GLN A 151 -6.87 24.00 -23.97
CA GLN A 151 -7.74 23.88 -22.80
C GLN A 151 -7.00 23.13 -21.69
N TYR A 152 -7.33 23.44 -20.44
CA TYR A 152 -6.72 22.81 -19.27
C TYR A 152 -6.75 21.27 -19.30
N ARG A 153 -7.80 20.66 -19.87
CA ARG A 153 -7.91 19.19 -20.04
C ARG A 153 -7.02 18.62 -21.15
N GLY A 154 -6.74 19.40 -22.20
CA GLY A 154 -5.90 19.00 -23.32
C GLY A 154 -4.40 19.05 -23.03
N ARG A 155 -3.99 19.76 -21.97
CA ARG A 155 -2.58 19.96 -21.63
C ARG A 155 -1.83 18.64 -21.39
N THR A 156 -2.44 17.68 -20.68
CA THR A 156 -1.77 16.43 -20.32
C THR A 156 -1.45 15.59 -21.56
N TYR A 157 -2.34 15.57 -22.55
CA TYR A 157 -2.09 14.91 -23.83
C TYR A 157 -1.06 15.66 -24.67
N HIS A 158 -1.07 17.00 -24.65
CA HIS A 158 -0.04 17.80 -25.30
C HIS A 158 1.35 17.51 -24.73
N PHE A 159 1.51 17.53 -23.39
CA PHE A 159 2.79 17.23 -22.75
C PHE A 159 3.25 15.79 -22.98
N LYS A 160 2.34 14.81 -23.00
CA LYS A 160 2.67 13.41 -23.32
C LYS A 160 3.10 13.21 -24.78
N SER A 161 2.40 13.83 -25.73
CA SER A 161 2.80 13.75 -27.15
C SER A 161 4.13 14.45 -27.42
N LYS A 162 4.38 15.60 -26.77
CA LYS A 162 5.66 16.29 -26.86
C LYS A 162 6.81 15.52 -26.25
N SER A 163 6.65 14.96 -25.05
CA SER A 163 7.70 14.15 -24.41
C SER A 163 8.06 12.93 -25.25
N THR A 164 7.06 12.30 -25.90
CA THR A 164 7.26 11.18 -26.82
C THR A 164 8.05 11.62 -28.07
N SER A 165 7.72 12.79 -28.64
CA SER A 165 8.44 13.33 -29.80
C SER A 165 9.86 13.85 -29.50
N ILE A 166 10.12 14.37 -28.30
CA ILE A 166 11.46 14.78 -27.85
C ILE A 166 12.31 13.52 -27.58
N GLY A 167 11.74 12.49 -26.96
CA GLY A 167 12.40 11.19 -26.77
C GLY A 167 12.76 10.50 -28.10
N LEU A 168 11.88 10.55 -29.09
CA LEU A 168 12.14 10.04 -30.45
C LEU A 168 13.25 10.83 -31.17
N LYS A 169 13.25 12.17 -31.06
CA LYS A 169 14.31 13.01 -31.66
C LYS A 169 15.68 12.81 -31.00
N LEU A 170 15.75 12.62 -29.68
CA LEU A 170 17.01 12.28 -29.01
C LEU A 170 17.49 10.87 -29.36
N SER A 171 16.57 9.90 -29.47
CA SER A 171 16.90 8.53 -29.89
C SER A 171 17.45 8.47 -31.32
N MET A 172 16.93 9.27 -32.25
CA MET A 172 17.47 9.35 -33.62
C MET A 172 18.81 10.08 -33.69
N LYS A 173 19.01 11.16 -32.91
CA LYS A 173 20.32 11.85 -32.86
C LYS A 173 21.43 10.98 -32.28
N LEU A 174 21.14 10.18 -31.25
CA LEU A 174 22.10 9.23 -30.70
C LEU A 174 22.46 8.13 -31.69
N LYS A 175 21.53 7.63 -32.52
CA LYS A 175 21.83 6.64 -33.56
C LYS A 175 22.72 7.15 -34.69
N LEU A 176 22.75 8.46 -34.94
CA LEU A 176 23.56 9.09 -36.00
C LEU A 176 24.99 9.45 -35.57
N GLN A 177 25.34 9.32 -34.29
CA GLN A 177 26.70 9.55 -33.78
C GLN A 177 27.52 8.26 -33.60
N PHE A 178 26.95 7.10 -33.93
CA PHE A 178 27.60 5.78 -33.83
C PHE A 178 27.78 5.09 -35.21
N PHE A 179 27.73 5.87 -36.29
CA PHE A 179 28.13 5.50 -37.65
C PHE A 179 29.04 6.60 -38.20
#